data_AF-A0A1B6MP31-F1
#
_entry.id   AF-A0A1B6MP31-F1
#
_cell.length_a   1.000
_cell.length_b   1.000
_cell.length_c   1.000
_cell.angle_alpha   90.00
_cell.angle_beta   90.00
_cell.angle_gamma   90.00
#
_symmetry.space_group_name_H-M   'P 1'
#
loop_
_entity.id
_entity.type
_entity.pdbx_description
1 polymer ?
#
loop_
_entity_poly.entity_id
_entity_poly.type
_entity_poly.pdbx_seq_one_letter_code
_entity_poly.pdbx_strand_id
1 'polypeptide(L)'
;MAGDTAGRVQVYRTMTERPLVDISASAVTPGPPVKSLQWSPAQPGLFFVLDANSCIHVWDLCSSDMCPQMSVPFSGQTLTSISLPPHPTGRMLAVASEAGTVDVYNLKPEFGALPKKDSERLQDVTFNKL
;
A
#
# COMPACT_ATOMS: atom_id res chain seq x y z
N MET A 1 -6.44 4.71 10.96
CA MET A 1 -5.51 5.45 10.07
C MET A 1 -6.32 6.49 9.32
N ALA A 2 -5.72 7.62 9.01
CA ALA A 2 -6.32 8.68 8.22
C ALA A 2 -5.28 9.24 7.24
N GLY A 3 -5.73 9.75 6.11
CA GLY A 3 -4.91 10.45 5.13
C GLY A 3 -5.52 11.81 4.85
N ASP A 4 -4.69 12.79 4.46
CA ASP A 4 -5.15 14.15 4.19
C ASP A 4 -4.81 14.65 2.77
N THR A 5 -5.27 15.86 2.47
CA THR A 5 -5.04 16.53 1.19
C THR A 5 -3.62 17.07 1.02
N ALA A 6 -2.81 17.07 2.09
CA ALA A 6 -1.40 17.43 2.05
C ALA A 6 -0.50 16.20 1.88
N GLY A 7 -1.08 15.01 1.65
CA GLY A 7 -0.34 13.76 1.46
C GLY A 7 0.20 13.14 2.74
N ARG A 8 -0.29 13.59 3.92
CA ARG A 8 0.10 13.00 5.20
C ARG A 8 -0.77 11.81 5.52
N VAL A 9 -0.17 10.81 6.19
CA VAL A 9 -0.85 9.63 6.69
C VAL A 9 -0.60 9.52 8.18
N GLN A 10 -1.68 9.48 8.95
CA GLN A 10 -1.62 9.42 10.40
C GLN A 10 -2.21 8.10 10.89
N VAL A 11 -1.42 7.38 11.70
CA VAL A 11 -1.83 6.11 12.31
C VAL A 11 -2.16 6.37 13.76
N TYR A 12 -3.33 5.92 14.20
CA TYR A 12 -3.84 6.13 15.56
C TYR A 12 -4.05 4.80 16.24
N ARG A 13 -3.90 4.78 17.57
CA ARG A 13 -4.40 3.70 18.42
C ARG A 13 -5.80 4.09 18.91
N THR A 14 -6.72 3.13 18.96
CA THR A 14 -8.14 3.35 19.31
C THR A 14 -8.37 4.03 20.66
N MET A 15 -7.43 3.88 21.60
CA MET A 15 -7.53 4.41 22.96
C MET A 15 -6.78 5.73 23.15
N THR A 16 -6.24 6.34 22.09
CA THR A 16 -5.42 7.55 22.19
C THR A 16 -5.81 8.57 21.14
N GLU A 17 -5.97 9.83 21.55
CA GLU A 17 -6.30 10.93 20.62
C GLU A 17 -5.12 11.38 19.76
N ARG A 18 -3.88 11.15 20.21
CA ARG A 18 -2.68 11.51 19.46
C ARG A 18 -2.30 10.41 18.46
N PRO A 19 -1.84 10.79 17.25
CA PRO A 19 -1.33 9.81 16.31
C PRO A 19 -0.10 9.11 16.91
N LEU A 20 -0.02 7.80 16.70
CA LEU A 20 1.14 6.99 17.02
C LEU A 20 2.28 7.26 16.03
N VAL A 21 1.93 7.45 14.76
CA VAL A 21 2.87 7.71 13.67
C VAL A 21 2.26 8.78 12.78
N ASP A 22 3.05 9.78 12.42
CA ASP A 22 2.72 10.79 11.40
C ASP A 22 3.72 10.65 10.26
N ILE A 23 3.20 10.32 9.08
CA ILE A 23 3.97 9.90 7.93
C ILE A 23 3.74 10.93 6.84
N SER A 24 4.82 11.56 6.39
CA SER A 24 4.76 12.59 5.33
C SER A 24 5.87 12.35 4.31
N ALA A 25 5.58 12.63 3.04
CA ALA A 25 6.59 12.56 1.99
C ALA A 25 7.68 13.65 2.14
N SER A 26 7.35 14.79 2.77
CA SER A 26 8.27 15.90 3.03
C SER A 26 7.73 16.78 4.17
N ALA A 27 8.63 17.22 5.05
CA ALA A 27 8.31 18.15 6.13
C ALA A 27 8.16 19.61 5.65
N VAL A 28 8.67 19.92 4.45
CA VAL A 28 8.78 21.30 3.93
C VAL A 28 7.74 21.56 2.83
N THR A 29 7.40 20.53 2.06
CA THR A 29 6.49 20.64 0.92
C THR A 29 5.36 19.61 1.03
N PRO A 30 4.08 20.02 0.94
CA PRO A 30 2.97 19.08 0.90
C PRO A 30 3.14 18.07 -0.24
N GLY A 31 2.82 16.81 0.05
CA GLY A 31 2.75 15.76 -0.96
C GLY A 31 1.43 15.76 -1.72
N PRO A 32 1.27 14.88 -2.72
CA PRO A 32 -0.01 14.71 -3.41
C PRO A 32 -1.10 14.19 -2.43
N PRO A 33 -2.36 14.64 -2.56
CA PRO A 33 -3.46 14.19 -1.71
C PRO A 33 -3.60 12.66 -1.64
N VAL A 34 -3.94 12.14 -0.46
CA VAL A 34 -4.25 10.71 -0.29
C VAL A 34 -5.66 10.42 -0.81
N LYS A 35 -5.80 9.48 -1.77
CA LYS A 35 -7.09 9.03 -2.30
C LYS A 35 -7.62 7.78 -1.60
N SER A 36 -6.75 6.84 -1.26
CA SER A 36 -7.17 5.58 -0.64
C SER A 36 -6.06 5.01 0.24
N LEU A 37 -6.45 4.33 1.32
CA LEU A 37 -5.58 3.72 2.33
C LEU A 37 -6.06 2.32 2.66
N GLN A 38 -5.17 1.34 2.65
CA GLN A 38 -5.50 -0.05 2.97
C GLN A 38 -4.41 -0.72 3.81
N TRP A 39 -4.78 -1.26 4.97
CA TRP A 39 -3.91 -2.16 5.73
C TRP A 39 -3.81 -3.50 5.04
N SER A 40 -2.62 -4.09 5.04
CA SER A 40 -2.49 -5.51 4.67
C SER A 40 -3.18 -6.37 5.72
N PRO A 41 -4.16 -7.22 5.34
CA PRO A 41 -4.71 -8.22 6.24
C PRO A 41 -3.73 -9.37 6.52
N ALA A 42 -2.68 -9.47 5.69
CA ALA A 42 -1.75 -10.60 5.68
C ALA A 42 -0.47 -10.35 6.49
N GLN A 43 -0.10 -9.07 6.67
CA GLN A 43 1.14 -8.68 7.33
C GLN A 43 0.90 -7.46 8.23
N PRO A 44 1.07 -7.60 9.57
CA PRO A 44 1.01 -6.47 10.49
C PRO A 44 2.07 -5.42 10.13
N GLY A 45 1.70 -4.13 10.22
CA GLY A 45 2.62 -3.03 9.93
C GLY A 45 2.77 -2.68 8.45
N LEU A 46 2.28 -3.55 7.54
CA LEU A 46 2.26 -3.28 6.10
C LEU A 46 0.95 -2.58 5.71
N PHE A 47 1.04 -1.46 5.00
CA PHE A 47 -0.12 -0.78 4.42
C PHE A 47 0.22 -0.10 3.10
N PHE A 48 -0.82 0.26 2.36
CA PHE A 48 -0.75 0.82 1.02
C PHE A 48 -1.47 2.16 0.98
N VAL A 49 -0.88 3.11 0.28
CA VAL A 49 -1.40 4.47 0.08
C VAL A 49 -1.51 4.71 -1.42
N LEU A 50 -2.69 5.09 -1.90
CA LEU A 50 -2.86 5.61 -3.25
C LEU A 50 -2.91 7.14 -3.18
N ASP A 51 -2.01 7.80 -3.89
CA ASP A 51 -1.97 9.26 -3.98
C ASP A 51 -2.75 9.81 -5.20
N ALA A 52 -2.93 11.12 -5.25
CA ALA A 52 -3.63 11.81 -6.34
C ALA A 52 -2.98 11.62 -7.71
N ASN A 53 -1.64 11.43 -7.74
CA ASN A 53 -0.86 11.22 -8.97
C ASN A 53 -0.94 9.77 -9.48
N SER A 54 -1.78 8.92 -8.87
CA SER A 54 -1.90 7.50 -9.22
C SER A 54 -0.61 6.73 -8.95
N CYS A 55 0.12 7.13 -7.92
CA CYS A 55 1.22 6.39 -7.34
C CYS A 55 0.72 5.58 -6.14
N ILE A 56 1.05 4.29 -6.12
CA ILE A 56 0.81 3.42 -4.97
C ILE A 56 2.10 3.34 -4.16
N HIS A 57 2.04 3.83 -2.91
CA HIS A 57 3.13 3.73 -1.95
C HIS A 57 2.89 2.54 -1.02
N VAL A 58 3.93 1.73 -0.84
CA VAL A 58 3.94 0.59 0.06
C VAL A 58 4.76 0.95 1.28
N TRP A 59 4.16 0.83 2.45
CA TRP A 59 4.75 1.17 3.73
C TRP A 59 4.84 -0.05 4.62
N ASP A 60 6.03 -0.34 5.10
CA ASP A 60 6.26 -1.33 6.14
C ASP A 60 6.80 -0.63 7.38
N LEU A 61 5.96 -0.46 8.39
CA LEU A 61 6.32 0.20 9.65
C LEU A 61 7.35 -0.59 10.46
N CYS A 62 7.51 -1.88 10.20
CA CYS A 62 8.59 -2.66 10.80
C CYS A 62 9.96 -2.32 10.18
N SER A 63 9.96 -1.78 8.96
CA SER A 63 11.16 -1.41 8.22
C SER A 63 11.49 0.09 8.37
N SER A 64 10.53 0.98 8.15
CA SER A 64 10.70 2.44 8.23
C SER A 64 9.36 3.14 8.39
N ASP A 65 9.31 4.16 9.26
CA ASP A 65 8.17 5.07 9.41
C ASP A 65 8.41 6.44 8.75
N MET A 66 9.61 6.67 8.19
CA MET A 66 10.01 7.95 7.60
C MET A 66 9.71 8.05 6.10
N CYS A 67 9.87 6.95 5.37
CA CYS A 67 9.71 6.90 3.92
C CYS A 67 9.07 5.58 3.48
N PRO A 68 8.31 5.57 2.36
CA PRO A 68 7.72 4.34 1.87
C PRO A 68 8.84 3.38 1.45
N GLN A 69 8.65 2.10 1.72
CA GLN A 69 9.58 1.06 1.28
C GLN A 69 9.68 1.05 -0.25
N MET A 70 8.57 1.29 -0.95
CA MET A 70 8.57 1.49 -2.39
C MET A 70 7.37 2.32 -2.86
N SER A 71 7.51 2.91 -4.04
CA SER A 71 6.46 3.68 -4.71
C SER A 71 6.33 3.22 -6.15
N VAL A 72 5.11 2.91 -6.59
CA VAL A 72 4.81 2.36 -7.92
C VAL A 72 3.88 3.32 -8.66
N PRO A 73 4.39 4.10 -9.63
CA PRO A 73 3.54 4.95 -10.45
C PRO A 73 2.74 4.11 -11.46
N PHE A 74 1.44 4.35 -11.55
CA PHE A 74 0.58 3.78 -12.59
C PHE A 74 0.48 4.74 -13.78
N SER A 75 1.45 4.66 -14.68
CA SER A 75 1.50 5.46 -15.89
C SER A 75 0.37 5.07 -16.85
N GLY A 76 -0.40 6.05 -17.32
CA GLY A 76 -1.41 5.84 -18.38
C GLY A 76 -2.81 5.47 -17.88
N GLN A 77 -3.03 5.36 -16.58
CA GLN A 77 -4.35 5.19 -15.99
C GLN A 77 -4.50 6.07 -14.73
N THR A 78 -5.60 6.80 -14.64
CA THR A 78 -5.97 7.49 -13.40
C THR A 78 -6.63 6.49 -12.47
N LEU A 79 -5.97 6.18 -11.36
CA LEU A 79 -6.53 5.28 -10.35
C LEU A 79 -7.50 6.03 -9.46
N THR A 80 -8.56 5.38 -9.01
CA THR A 80 -9.58 5.96 -8.12
C THR A 80 -9.55 5.34 -6.74
N SER A 81 -9.29 4.03 -6.65
CA SER A 81 -9.20 3.34 -5.37
C SER A 81 -8.36 2.06 -5.46
N ILE A 82 -7.95 1.57 -4.30
CA ILE A 82 -7.28 0.28 -4.12
C ILE A 82 -8.00 -0.54 -3.04
N SER A 83 -7.91 -1.86 -3.14
CA SER A 83 -8.41 -2.79 -2.13
C SER A 83 -7.49 -4.01 -2.01
N LEU A 84 -7.31 -4.49 -0.78
CA LEU A 84 -6.60 -5.73 -0.47
C LEU A 84 -7.63 -6.78 -0.05
N PRO A 85 -8.29 -7.46 -1.00
CA PRO A 85 -9.34 -8.41 -0.67
C PRO A 85 -8.79 -9.55 0.19
N PRO A 86 -9.58 -10.09 1.13
CA PRO A 86 -9.23 -11.32 1.83
C PRO A 86 -8.99 -12.44 0.81
N HIS A 87 -7.78 -12.97 0.78
CA HIS A 87 -7.41 -14.07 -0.10
C HIS A 87 -6.54 -15.07 0.69
N PRO A 88 -6.64 -16.39 0.46
CA PRO A 88 -5.86 -17.37 1.21
C PRO A 88 -4.34 -17.14 1.20
N THR A 89 -3.82 -16.56 0.12
CA THR A 89 -2.39 -16.20 0.02
C THR A 89 -2.07 -14.82 0.59
N GLY A 90 -3.09 -13.97 0.83
CA GLY A 90 -2.92 -12.60 1.29
C GLY A 90 -2.20 -11.68 0.28
N ARG A 91 -2.16 -12.07 -0.99
CA ARG A 91 -1.29 -11.46 -2.02
C ARG A 91 -2.03 -10.82 -3.17
N MET A 92 -3.26 -10.35 -2.98
CA MET A 92 -4.03 -9.73 -4.06
C MET A 92 -4.25 -8.25 -3.79
N LEU A 93 -4.04 -7.44 -4.83
CA LEU A 93 -4.34 -6.01 -4.84
C LEU A 93 -5.29 -5.74 -6.00
N ALA A 94 -6.52 -5.33 -5.68
CA ALA A 94 -7.46 -4.82 -6.65
C ALA A 94 -7.28 -3.31 -6.81
N VAL A 95 -7.23 -2.84 -8.04
CA VAL A 95 -7.00 -1.45 -8.41
C VAL A 95 -8.14 -1.01 -9.32
N ALA A 96 -8.85 0.04 -8.93
CA ALA A 96 -9.92 0.64 -9.71
C ALA A 96 -9.42 1.88 -10.44
N SER A 97 -9.85 2.07 -11.69
CA SER A 97 -9.51 3.22 -12.52
C SER A 97 -10.72 4.12 -12.77
N GLU A 98 -10.45 5.37 -13.19
CA GLU A 98 -11.48 6.32 -13.62
C GLU A 98 -12.18 5.89 -14.92
N ALA A 99 -11.52 5.04 -15.73
CA ALA A 99 -12.11 4.44 -16.92
C ALA A 99 -13.15 3.33 -16.61
N GLY A 100 -13.44 3.09 -15.33
CA GLY A 100 -14.38 2.06 -14.89
C GLY A 100 -13.82 0.64 -14.95
N THR A 101 -12.49 0.48 -15.10
CA THR A 101 -11.84 -0.83 -15.06
C THR A 101 -11.41 -1.17 -13.63
N VAL A 102 -11.43 -2.47 -13.32
CA VAL A 102 -10.81 -3.01 -12.11
C VAL A 102 -9.81 -4.07 -12.53
N ASP A 103 -8.54 -3.79 -12.26
CA ASP A 103 -7.44 -4.70 -12.50
C ASP A 103 -6.99 -5.34 -11.19
N VAL A 104 -6.61 -6.62 -11.24
CA VAL A 104 -6.21 -7.38 -10.05
C VAL A 104 -4.77 -7.86 -10.23
N TYR A 105 -3.94 -7.51 -9.26
CA TYR A 105 -2.50 -7.80 -9.27
C TYR A 105 -2.13 -8.77 -8.15
N ASN A 106 -1.18 -9.65 -8.44
CA ASN A 106 -0.51 -10.44 -7.41
C ASN A 106 0.65 -9.65 -6.82
N LEU A 107 0.63 -9.48 -5.49
CA LEU A 107 1.72 -8.91 -4.73
C LEU A 107 2.90 -9.88 -4.67
N LYS A 108 4.10 -9.31 -4.56
CA LYS A 108 5.32 -10.09 -4.31
C LYS A 108 5.21 -10.86 -2.99
N PRO A 109 5.96 -11.97 -2.82
CA PRO A 109 5.91 -12.77 -1.60
C PRO A 109 6.24 -11.95 -0.34
N GLU A 110 7.15 -10.98 -0.44
CA GLU A 110 7.55 -10.08 0.65
C GLU A 110 6.46 -9.15 1.17
N PHE A 111 5.37 -8.98 0.41
CA PHE A 111 4.20 -8.18 0.78
C PHE A 111 2.94 -9.03 0.99
N GLY A 112 3.12 -10.35 0.98
CA GLY A 112 2.09 -11.35 1.16
C GLY A 112 2.03 -11.90 2.57
N ALA A 113 1.09 -12.80 2.81
CA ALA A 113 1.20 -13.66 3.99
C ALA A 113 2.53 -14.41 3.87
N LEU A 114 3.36 -14.36 4.92
CA LEU A 114 4.55 -15.20 5.00
C LEU A 114 4.12 -16.63 4.68
N PRO A 115 4.82 -17.32 3.76
CA PRO A 115 4.54 -18.73 3.54
C PRO A 115 4.64 -19.42 4.91
N LYS A 116 3.62 -20.20 5.26
CA LYS A 116 3.78 -21.19 6.33
C LYS A 116 5.06 -21.94 5.98
N LYS A 117 6.01 -21.90 6.90
CA LYS A 117 7.41 -22.27 6.68
C LYS A 117 7.52 -23.70 6.16
N ASP A 118 7.48 -23.83 4.84
CA ASP A 118 7.98 -24.97 4.10
C ASP A 118 8.97 -24.40 3.09
N SER A 119 10.21 -24.81 3.29
CA SER A 119 11.36 -24.51 2.44
C SER A 119 11.05 -24.84 0.99
N GLU A 120 11.26 -23.90 0.07
CA GLU A 120 12.23 -24.06 -1.02
C GLU A 120 12.30 -22.85 -1.95
N ARG A 121 13.56 -22.42 -2.17
CA ARG A 121 14.18 -21.78 -3.34
C ARG A 121 13.24 -21.14 -4.38
N LEU A 122 13.25 -19.80 -4.44
CA LEU A 122 12.63 -19.05 -5.53
C LEU A 122 13.67 -18.58 -6.53
N GLN A 123 13.55 -19.10 -7.75
CA GLN A 123 14.11 -18.53 -8.96
C GLN A 123 13.05 -17.66 -9.66
N ASP A 124 13.55 -16.53 -10.16
CA ASP A 124 13.03 -15.60 -11.17
C ASP A 124 11.74 -14.79 -10.98
N VAL A 125 11.82 -13.57 -11.50
CA VAL A 125 11.07 -12.38 -11.10
C VAL A 125 10.33 -11.79 -12.32
N THR A 126 8.99 -11.71 -12.30
CA THR A 126 8.18 -10.82 -13.18
C THR A 126 6.77 -10.61 -12.61
N PHE A 127 6.21 -9.39 -12.71
CA PHE A 127 4.79 -9.12 -12.44
C PHE A 127 3.96 -9.60 -13.62
N ASN A 128 3.15 -10.64 -13.44
CA ASN A 128 2.25 -11.13 -14.48
C ASN A 128 0.82 -10.65 -14.23
N LYS A 129 0.26 -10.01 -15.26
CA LYS A 129 -1.18 -9.78 -15.42
C LYS A 129 -1.85 -11.14 -15.60
N LEU A 130 -2.98 -11.37 -14.93
CA LEU A 130 -3.83 -12.54 -15.20
C LEU A 130 -4.50 -12.41 -16.58
#